data_AF-A0AB39XI92-F1
#
_entry.id   AF-A0AB39XI92-F1
#
_cell.length_a   1.000
_cell.length_b   1.000
_cell.length_c   1.000
_cell.angle_alpha   90.00
_cell.angle_beta   90.00
_cell.angle_gamma   90.00
#
_symmetry.space_group_name_H-M   'P 1'
#
loop_
_entity.id
_entity.type
_entity.pdbx_description
1 polymer ?
#
loop_
_entity_poly.entity_id
_entity_poly.type
_entity_poly.pdbx_seq_one_letter_code
_entity_poly.pdbx_strand_id
1 'polypeptide(L)' 'MRKYYILAKETVRLLRRDRDGVVSFEYVIVAACIVAAVAAAFGTTTSSGIGQALTTAIGTITTAVTTAA' A
#
# COMPACT_ATOMS: atom_id res chain seq x y z
N MET A 1 -40.87 9.92 -26.42
CA MET A 1 -39.86 8.85 -26.69
C MET A 1 -38.42 9.35 -26.62
N ARG A 2 -37.99 10.40 -27.35
CA ARG A 2 -36.58 10.88 -27.33
C ARG A 2 -36.06 11.29 -25.94
N LYS A 3 -36.89 11.94 -25.13
CA LYS A 3 -36.54 12.32 -23.75
C LYS A 3 -36.17 11.11 -22.89
N TYR A 4 -36.94 10.03 -22.99
CA TYR A 4 -36.67 8.78 -22.26
C TYR A 4 -35.42 8.06 -22.78
N TYR A 5 -35.17 8.12 -24.09
CA TYR A 5 -33.95 7.58 -24.69
C TYR A 5 -32.69 8.32 -24.19
N ILE A 6 -32.76 9.65 -24.05
CA ILE A 6 -31.65 10.45 -23.53
C ILE A 6 -31.39 10.10 -22.05
N LEU A 7 -32.44 10.08 -21.23
CA LEU A 7 -32.36 9.70 -19.82
C LEU A 7 -31.78 8.30 -19.62
N ALA A 8 -32.26 7.31 -20.38
CA ALA A 8 -31.74 5.94 -20.33
C ALA A 8 -30.27 5.85 -20.78
N LYS A 9 -29.87 6.64 -21.77
CA LYS A 9 -28.48 6.70 -22.23
C LYS A 9 -27.56 7.36 -21.21
N GLU A 10 -28.02 8.38 -20.51
CA GLU A 10 -27.28 9.05 -19.42
C GLU A 10 -27.11 8.14 -18.21
N THR A 11 -28.17 7.46 -17.77
CA THR A 11 -28.07 6.51 -16.65
C THR A 11 -27.12 5.35 -16.96
N VAL A 12 -27.17 4.80 -18.19
CA VAL A 12 -26.22 3.76 -18.61
C VAL A 12 -24.78 4.28 -18.71
N ARG A 13 -24.56 5.55 -19.07
CA ARG A 13 -23.23 6.17 -19.05
C ARG A 13 -22.70 6.35 -17.62
N LEU A 14 -23.54 6.78 -16.69
CA LEU A 14 -23.18 6.90 -15.27
C LEU A 14 -22.85 5.53 -14.67
N LEU A 15 -23.67 4.51 -14.96
CA LEU A 15 -23.39 3.11 -14.59
C LEU A 15 -22.11 2.55 -15.21
N ARG A 16 -21.72 3.01 -16.41
CA ARG A 16 -20.41 2.67 -17.01
C ARG A 16 -19.27 3.40 -16.33
N ARG A 17 -19.46 4.65 -15.90
CA ARG A 17 -18.48 5.41 -15.12
C ARG A 17 -18.26 4.82 -13.73
N ASP A 18 -19.30 4.27 -13.11
CA ASP A 18 -19.19 3.51 -11.86
C ASP A 18 -18.50 2.15 -12.10
N ARG A 19 -18.64 1.56 -13.30
CA ARG A 19 -17.80 0.42 -13.72
C ARG A 19 -16.35 0.79 -14.01
N ASP A 20 -16.04 2.03 -14.34
CA ASP A 20 -14.64 2.50 -14.28
C ASP A 20 -14.16 2.64 -12.82
N GLY A 21 -15.08 2.64 -11.85
CA GLY A 21 -14.83 2.61 -10.40
C GLY A 21 -14.63 1.23 -9.77
N VAL A 22 -14.97 0.11 -10.43
CA VAL A 22 -14.54 -1.23 -9.95
C VAL A 22 -13.03 -1.42 -10.06
N VAL A 23 -12.39 -0.62 -10.91
CA VAL A 23 -10.93 -0.49 -10.94
C VAL A 23 -10.42 0.19 -9.65
N SER A 24 -11.18 1.13 -9.06
CA SER A 24 -10.79 1.81 -7.82
C SER A 24 -10.81 0.89 -6.60
N PHE A 25 -11.79 -0.02 -6.47
CA PHE A 25 -11.83 -0.94 -5.33
C PHE A 25 -10.70 -1.98 -5.38
N GLU A 26 -10.38 -2.51 -6.56
CA GLU A 26 -9.27 -3.45 -6.71
C GLU A 26 -7.93 -2.79 -6.39
N TYR A 27 -7.69 -1.57 -6.90
CA TYR A 27 -6.48 -0.82 -6.53
C TYR A 27 -6.41 -0.48 -5.04
N VAL A 28 -7.54 -0.23 -4.37
CA VAL A 28 -7.57 -0.02 -2.91
C VAL A 28 -7.19 -1.28 -2.15
N ILE A 29 -7.68 -2.45 -2.57
CA ILE A 29 -7.34 -3.74 -1.94
C ILE A 29 -5.86 -4.06 -2.17
N VAL A 30 -5.36 -3.91 -3.40
CA VAL A 30 -3.95 -4.12 -3.72
C VAL A 30 -3.06 -3.16 -2.92
N ALA A 31 -3.44 -1.88 -2.82
CA ALA A 31 -2.72 -0.90 -2.02
C ALA A 31 -2.69 -1.30 -0.53
N ALA A 32 -3.81 -1.77 0.03
CA ALA A 32 -3.88 -2.25 1.40
C ALA A 32 -2.96 -3.46 1.64
N CYS A 33 -2.93 -4.41 0.70
CA CYS A 33 -2.02 -5.56 0.76
C CYS A 33 -0.55 -5.14 0.70
N ILE A 34 -0.19 -4.17 -0.15
CA ILE A 34 1.17 -3.63 -0.22
C ILE A 34 1.55 -2.97 1.10
N VAL A 35 0.69 -2.10 1.64
CA VAL A 35 0.95 -1.42 2.93
C VAL A 35 1.10 -2.45 4.07
N ALA A 36 0.27 -3.49 4.10
CA ALA A 36 0.38 -4.56 5.09
C ALA A 36 1.70 -5.34 4.97
N ALA A 37 2.12 -5.69 3.74
CA ALA A 37 3.38 -6.38 3.50
C ALA A 37 4.59 -5.51 3.91
N VAL A 38 4.57 -4.22 3.56
CA VAL A 38 5.61 -3.26 3.96
C VAL A 38 5.63 -3.09 5.48
N ALA A 39 4.47 -2.94 6.13
CA ALA A 39 4.39 -2.85 7.58
C ALA A 39 4.89 -4.13 8.28
N ALA A 40 4.64 -5.31 7.70
CA ALA A 40 5.17 -6.57 8.22
C ALA A 40 6.70 -6.68 8.08
N ALA A 41 7.27 -6.21 6.96
CA ALA A 41 8.71 -6.27 6.71
C ALA A 41 9.51 -5.23 7.51
N PHE A 42 9.01 -3.99 7.55
CA PHE A 42 9.70 -2.86 8.19
C PHE A 42 9.28 -2.65 9.65
N GLY A 43 8.17 -3.25 10.08
CA GLY A 43 7.52 -2.90 11.33
C GLY A 43 6.79 -1.55 11.25
N THR A 44 6.04 -1.23 12.30
CA THR A 44 5.45 0.12 12.48
C THR A 44 6.39 1.08 13.21
N THR A 45 7.51 0.57 13.71
CA THR A 45 8.55 1.31 14.45
C THR A 45 9.93 0.74 14.11
N THR A 46 10.99 1.45 14.47
CA THR A 46 12.38 1.00 14.30
C THR A 46 12.77 -0.17 15.22
N SER A 47 11.95 -0.50 16.21
CA SER A 47 12.21 -1.55 17.20
C SER A 47 11.92 -2.97 16.68
N SER A 48 11.41 -3.11 15.47
CA SER A 48 11.04 -4.40 14.86
C SER A 48 11.44 -4.45 13.38
N GLY A 49 11.42 -5.66 12.79
CA GLY A 49 11.69 -5.86 11.37
C GLY A 49 13.10 -5.44 10.95
N ILE A 50 13.20 -4.88 9.73
CA ILE A 50 14.49 -4.49 9.13
C ILE A 50 15.23 -3.44 9.97
N GLY A 51 14.53 -2.48 10.60
CA GLY A 51 15.18 -1.42 11.40
C GLY A 51 15.95 -1.97 12.61
N GLN A 52 15.38 -2.95 13.30
CA GLN A 52 16.03 -3.63 14.41
C GLN A 52 17.24 -4.44 13.93
N ALA A 53 17.09 -5.21 12.85
CA ALA A 53 18.17 -6.01 12.29
C ALA A 53 19.38 -5.15 11.91
N LEU A 54 19.15 -4.00 11.27
CA LEU A 54 20.19 -3.04 10.90
C LEU A 54 20.86 -2.44 12.14
N THR A 55 20.07 -2.05 13.14
CA THR A 55 20.58 -1.48 14.40
C THR A 55 21.49 -2.47 15.12
N THR A 56 21.07 -3.73 15.22
CA THR A 56 21.86 -4.81 15.81
C THR A 56 23.15 -5.05 15.04
N ALA A 57 23.09 -5.12 13.70
CA ALA A 57 24.27 -5.33 12.87
C ALA A 57 25.30 -4.21 13.02
N ILE A 58 24.84 -2.95 13.00
CA ILE A 58 25.71 -1.78 13.22
C ILE A 58 26.30 -1.82 14.63
N GLY A 59 25.50 -2.13 15.66
CA GLY A 59 25.99 -2.25 17.03
C GLY A 59 27.09 -3.30 17.19
N THR A 60 26.96 -4.45 16.53
CA THR A 60 27.99 -5.49 16.51
C THR A 60 29.28 -5.00 15.86
N ILE A 61 29.19 -4.29 14.73
CA ILE A 61 30.36 -3.70 14.05
C ILE A 61 31.03 -2.67 14.95
N THR A 62 30.26 -1.76 15.54
CA THR A 62 30.79 -0.74 16.46
C THR A 62 31.52 -1.39 17.64
N THR A 63 30.93 -2.42 18.24
CA THR A 63 31.54 -3.14 19.37
C THR A 63 32.85 -3.80 18.97
N ALA A 64 32.89 -4.45 17.81
CA ALA A 64 34.12 -5.07 17.30
C ALA A 64 35.22 -4.03 17.05
N VAL A 65 34.88 -2.88 16.46
CA VAL A 65 35.83 -1.78 16.22
C VAL A 65 36.36 -1.20 17.53
N THR A 66 35.49 -0.92 18.50
CA THR A 66 35.90 -0.39 19.80
C THR A 66 36.75 -1.37 20.60
N THR A 67 36.50 -2.67 20.49
CA THR A 67 37.29 -3.70 21.18
C THR A 67 38.68 -3.89 20.56
N ALA A 68 38.82 -3.59 19.26
CA ALA A 68 40.09 -3.70 18.55
C ALA A 68 41.00 -2.47 18.70
N ALA A 69 40.47 -1.36 19.21
CA ALA A 69 41.18 -0.10 19.45
C ALA A 69 41.82 -0.07 20.85
#